data_AF-T0ZPU9-F1
#
_entry.id   AF-T0ZPU9-F1
#
_cell.length_a   1.000
_cell.length_b   1.000
_cell.length_c   1.000
_cell.angle_alpha   90.00
_cell.angle_beta   90.00
_cell.angle_gamma   90.00
#
_symmetry.space_group_name_H-M   'P 1'
#
loop_
_entity.id
_entity.type
_entity.pdbx_description
1 polymer ?
#
loop_
_entity_poly.entity_id
_entity_poly.type
_entity_poly.pdbx_seq_one_letter_code
_entity_poly.pdbx_strand_id
1 'polypeptide(L)'
;DTIGVMYLGKIVEIGDAESVFRTPAHPYTQGLLDAVPVPEPTEARARRGRQVTGELPSAVNPPSGCRFRTRCPRAQDICANEEPVLQSFGVSQEAACHFPLRTPVSLGASAAHS
;
A
#
# COMPACT_ATOMS: atom_id res chain seq x y z
N ASP A 1 12.16 -14.50 -1.44
CA ASP A 1 12.53 -13.24 -0.76
C ASP A 1 11.30 -12.46 -0.33
N THR A 2 11.40 -11.75 0.79
CA THR A 2 10.34 -10.92 1.37
C THR A 2 10.65 -9.45 1.15
N ILE A 3 9.66 -8.66 0.74
CA ILE A 3 9.78 -7.22 0.51
C ILE A 3 8.90 -6.49 1.53
N GLY A 4 9.49 -5.53 2.24
CA GLY A 4 8.78 -4.55 3.05
C GLY A 4 8.73 -3.21 2.32
N VAL A 5 7.53 -2.68 2.09
CA VAL A 5 7.29 -1.34 1.54
C VAL A 5 7.01 -0.39 2.68
N MET A 6 7.77 0.70 2.74
CA MET A 6 7.67 1.69 3.81
C MET A 6 7.29 3.07 3.28
N TYR A 7 6.54 3.82 4.09
CA TYR A 7 6.25 5.23 3.85
C TYR A 7 6.37 6.04 5.14
N LEU A 8 7.21 7.09 5.11
CA LEU A 8 7.50 7.95 6.27
C LEU A 8 7.72 7.14 7.56
N GLY A 9 8.53 6.08 7.52
CA GLY A 9 8.88 5.27 8.70
C GLY A 9 7.84 4.25 9.16
N LYS A 10 6.79 3.96 8.38
CA LYS A 10 5.82 2.90 8.67
C LYS A 10 5.85 1.82 7.57
N ILE A 11 5.76 0.55 7.95
CA ILE A 11 5.48 -0.53 6.99
C ILE A 11 4.03 -0.37 6.55
N VAL A 12 3.83 -0.17 5.25
CA VAL A 12 2.48 -0.03 4.66
C VAL A 12 2.04 -1.29 3.92
N GLU A 13 3.01 -2.10 3.50
CA GLU A 13 2.78 -3.39 2.87
C GLU A 13 4.03 -4.27 3.04
N ILE A 14 3.82 -5.57 3.27
CA ILE A 14 4.89 -6.56 3.37
C ILE A 14 4.45 -7.87 2.75
N GLY A 15 5.32 -8.56 2.03
CA GLY A 15 5.05 -9.91 1.57
C GLY A 15 6.12 -10.50 0.67
N ASP A 16 5.85 -11.66 0.08
CA ASP A 16 6.74 -12.20 -0.94
C ASP A 16 6.79 -11.27 -2.16
N ALA A 17 7.95 -11.26 -2.82
CA ALA A 17 8.21 -10.34 -3.91
C ALA A 17 7.15 -10.45 -5.02
N GLU A 18 6.76 -11.66 -5.42
CA GLU A 18 5.79 -11.85 -6.51
C GLU A 18 4.45 -11.21 -6.18
N SER A 19 3.90 -11.48 -4.98
CA SER A 19 2.63 -10.93 -4.54
C SER A 19 2.63 -9.39 -4.49
N VAL A 20 3.70 -8.79 -3.94
CA VAL A 20 3.85 -7.33 -3.82
C VAL A 20 3.96 -6.66 -5.20
N PHE A 21 4.71 -7.26 -6.14
CA PHE A 21 4.89 -6.70 -7.48
C PHE A 21 3.67 -6.89 -8.39
N ARG A 22 3.01 -8.05 -8.34
CA ARG A 22 1.94 -8.39 -9.29
C ARG A 22 0.57 -7.94 -8.80
N THR A 23 0.33 -7.99 -7.49
CA THR A 23 -0.99 -7.75 -6.88
C THR A 23 -0.87 -6.91 -5.60
N PRO A 24 -0.31 -5.68 -5.70
CA PRO A 24 -0.16 -4.81 -4.54
C PRO A 24 -1.51 -4.52 -3.88
N ALA A 25 -1.54 -4.56 -2.55
CA ALA A 25 -2.74 -4.28 -1.77
C ALA A 25 -2.83 -2.80 -1.37
N HIS A 26 -1.70 -2.12 -1.13
CA HIS A 26 -1.69 -0.74 -0.67
C HIS A 26 -1.59 0.26 -1.85
N PRO A 27 -2.42 1.33 -1.88
CA PRO A 27 -2.38 2.33 -2.97
C PRO A 27 -1.01 2.99 -3.20
N TYR A 28 -0.21 3.17 -2.13
CA TYR A 28 1.17 3.64 -2.26
C TYR A 28 2.06 2.67 -3.05
N THR A 29 2.01 1.37 -2.77
CA THR A 29 2.79 0.36 -3.47
C THR A 29 2.45 0.35 -4.96
N GLN A 30 1.16 0.37 -5.29
CA GLN A 30 0.70 0.51 -6.67
C GLN A 30 1.23 1.79 -7.32
N GLY A 31 1.21 2.91 -6.61
CA GLY A 31 1.75 4.18 -7.09
C GLY A 31 3.26 4.14 -7.37
N LEU A 32 4.05 3.42 -6.57
CA LEU A 32 5.47 3.18 -6.85
C LEU A 32 5.65 2.35 -8.13
N LEU A 33 4.87 1.28 -8.28
CA LEU A 33 4.92 0.41 -9.46
C LEU A 33 4.47 1.13 -10.74
N ASP A 34 3.47 2.00 -10.64
CA ASP A 34 3.02 2.84 -11.77
C ASP A 34 4.00 3.96 -12.15
N ALA A 35 4.95 4.29 -11.27
CA ALA A 35 6.03 5.23 -11.57
C ALA A 35 7.19 4.59 -12.34
N VAL A 36 7.26 3.25 -12.39
CA VAL A 36 8.30 2.53 -13.15
C VAL A 36 8.07 2.76 -14.65
N PRO A 37 9.08 3.29 -15.39
CA PRO A 37 8.97 3.46 -16.83
C PRO A 37 8.72 2.13 -17.53
N VAL A 38 7.76 2.10 -18.44
CA VAL A 38 7.51 0.93 -19.32
C VAL A 38 7.90 1.28 -20.76
N PRO A 39 8.46 0.32 -21.53
CA PRO A 39 8.89 0.57 -22.90
C PRO A 39 7.71 0.87 -23.84
N GLU A 40 6.58 0.20 -23.62
CA GLU A 40 5.41 0.27 -24.49
C GLU A 40 4.64 1.60 -24.28
N PRO A 41 4.51 2.45 -25.32
CA PRO A 41 3.92 3.79 -25.18
C PRO A 41 2.44 3.78 -24.77
N THR A 42 1.69 2.75 -25.17
CA THR A 42 0.27 2.57 -24.81
C THR A 42 0.11 2.26 -23.33
N GLU A 43 0.93 1.34 -22.80
CA GLU A 43 0.97 1.02 -21.37
C GLU A 43 1.44 2.20 -20.53
N ALA A 44 2.44 2.94 -21.00
CA ALA A 44 2.93 4.14 -20.34
C ALA A 44 1.82 5.19 -20.19
N ARG A 45 0.99 5.39 -21.22
CA ARG A 45 -0.16 6.31 -21.15
C ARG A 45 -1.23 5.82 -20.17
N ALA A 46 -1.53 4.51 -20.14
CA ALA A 46 -2.49 3.93 -19.22
C ALA A 46 -2.07 4.07 -17.74
N ARG A 47 -0.76 4.15 -17.46
CA ARG A 47 -0.20 4.31 -16.09
C ARG A 47 -0.13 5.77 -15.61
N ARG A 48 -0.04 6.76 -16.52
CA ARG A 48 0.13 8.19 -16.17
C ARG A 48 -0.94 8.75 -15.23
N GLY A 49 -2.18 8.27 -15.29
CA GLY A 49 -3.28 8.73 -14.43
C GLY A 49 -3.26 8.20 -12.99
N ARG A 50 -2.37 7.26 -12.65
CA ARG A 50 -2.35 6.55 -11.35
C ARG A 50 -1.14 6.90 -10.48
N GLN A 51 -0.37 7.92 -10.87
CA GLN A 51 0.83 8.32 -10.14
C GLN A 51 0.49 8.94 -8.78
N VAL A 52 1.39 8.76 -7.81
CA VAL A 52 1.29 9.42 -6.51
C VAL A 52 1.51 10.93 -6.69
N THR A 53 0.43 11.69 -6.62
CA THR A 53 0.45 13.15 -6.73
C THR A 53 0.64 13.82 -5.36
N GLY A 54 0.83 15.14 -5.36
CA GLY A 54 1.04 15.93 -4.14
C GLY A 54 2.48 15.93 -3.64
N GLU A 55 2.78 16.92 -2.79
CA GLU A 55 4.10 17.11 -2.19
C GLU A 55 4.38 16.08 -1.09
N LEU A 56 5.64 15.69 -0.92
CA LEU A 56 6.05 14.78 0.15
C LEU A 56 5.91 15.49 1.51
N PRO A 57 5.13 14.97 2.47
CA PRO A 57 5.02 15.56 3.80
C PRO A 57 6.34 15.49 4.57
N SER A 58 6.47 16.36 5.58
CA SER A 58 7.60 16.32 6.51
C SER A 58 7.66 15.00 7.26
N ALA A 59 8.86 14.41 7.34
CA ALA A 59 9.11 13.23 8.18
C ALA A 59 9.16 13.56 9.68
N VAL A 60 9.44 14.83 10.04
CA VAL A 60 9.51 15.29 11.44
C VAL A 60 8.11 15.45 12.03
N ASN A 61 7.19 15.98 11.22
CA ASN A 61 5.78 16.18 11.58
C ASN A 61 4.88 15.39 10.61
N PRO A 62 4.86 14.06 10.71
CA PRO A 62 4.13 13.23 9.77
C PRO A 62 2.62 13.43 9.93
N PRO A 63 1.82 13.20 8.88
CA PRO A 63 0.37 13.21 8.98
C PRO A 63 -0.12 12.19 10.04
N SER A 64 -1.12 12.54 10.85
CA SER A 64 -1.81 11.66 11.84
C SER A 64 -2.47 10.42 11.23
N GLY A 65 -2.85 9.39 11.99
CA GLY A 65 -3.50 8.22 11.40
C GLY A 65 -2.68 7.58 10.25
N CYS A 66 -3.28 7.43 9.06
CA CYS A 66 -2.56 6.98 7.87
C CYS A 66 -1.60 8.06 7.35
N ARG A 67 -0.29 7.80 7.43
CA ARG A 67 0.76 8.71 6.95
C ARG A 67 0.69 9.02 5.46
N PHE A 68 0.12 8.13 4.65
CA PHE A 68 -0.02 8.31 3.20
C PHE A 68 -1.27 9.10 2.79
N ARG A 69 -2.19 9.43 3.70
CA ARG A 69 -3.51 9.97 3.34
C ARG A 69 -3.46 11.23 2.46
N THR A 70 -2.47 12.09 2.63
CA THR A 70 -2.39 13.38 1.93
C THR A 70 -2.04 13.23 0.46
N ARG A 71 -1.60 12.05 0.05
CA ARG A 71 -1.24 11.68 -1.33
C ARG A 71 -2.02 10.46 -1.84
N CYS A 72 -2.90 9.90 -1.00
CA CYS A 72 -3.66 8.71 -1.32
C CYS A 72 -4.92 9.10 -2.10
N PRO A 73 -5.15 8.56 -3.32
CA PRO A 73 -6.35 8.85 -4.09
C PRO A 73 -7.61 8.21 -3.50
N ARG A 74 -7.47 7.34 -2.49
CA ARG A 74 -8.56 6.63 -1.81
C ARG A 74 -8.73 7.07 -0.34
N ALA A 75 -8.09 8.17 0.06
CA ALA A 75 -8.20 8.68 1.42
C ALA A 75 -9.65 9.07 1.75
N GLN A 76 -10.08 8.76 2.96
CA GLN A 76 -11.34 9.22 3.56
C GLN A 76 -11.06 9.65 5.01
N ASP A 77 -12.09 10.14 5.71
CA ASP A 77 -11.94 10.77 7.03
C ASP A 77 -11.26 9.87 8.07
N ILE A 78 -11.58 8.57 8.09
CA ILE A 78 -10.94 7.60 8.99
C ILE A 78 -9.41 7.55 8.80
N CYS A 79 -8.90 7.80 7.59
CA CYS A 79 -7.46 7.83 7.32
C CYS A 79 -6.73 8.97 8.03
N ALA A 80 -7.43 10.05 8.41
CA ALA A 80 -6.85 11.15 9.19
C ALA A 80 -6.83 10.88 10.69
N ASN A 81 -7.78 10.08 11.17
CA ASN A 81 -8.04 9.90 12.59
C ASN A 81 -7.44 8.61 13.14
N GLU A 82 -7.32 7.57 12.32
CA GLU A 82 -6.92 6.23 12.75
C GLU A 82 -5.76 5.69 11.91
N GLU A 83 -4.76 5.13 12.58
CA GLU A 83 -3.69 4.39 11.92
C GLU A 83 -4.23 3.02 11.48
N PRO A 84 -4.14 2.67 10.17
CA PRO A 84 -4.60 1.36 9.72
C PRO A 84 -3.68 0.26 10.26
N VAL A 85 -4.28 -0.86 10.66
CA VAL A 85 -3.54 -2.07 11.07
C VAL A 85 -3.20 -2.92 9.86
N LEU A 86 -2.15 -3.74 9.98
CA LEU A 86 -1.85 -4.76 8.98
C LEU A 86 -2.99 -5.78 8.89
N GLN A 87 -3.49 -5.99 7.68
CA GLN A 87 -4.47 -7.01 7.36
C GLN A 87 -3.89 -7.95 6.30
N SER A 88 -4.26 -9.22 6.35
CA SER A 88 -3.77 -10.22 5.41
C SER A 88 -4.49 -10.13 4.06
N PHE A 89 -3.75 -10.31 2.96
CA PHE A 89 -4.23 -10.33 1.57
C PHE A 89 -3.85 -11.62 0.85
N GLY A 90 -3.50 -12.66 1.59
CA GLY A 90 -3.06 -13.95 1.06
C GLY A 90 -2.28 -14.72 2.11
N VAL A 91 -1.53 -15.73 1.68
CA VAL A 91 -0.72 -16.57 2.59
C VAL A 91 0.44 -15.79 3.19
N SER A 92 1.02 -14.87 2.43
CA SER A 92 2.30 -14.22 2.73
C SER A 92 2.31 -12.72 2.42
N GLN A 93 1.16 -12.05 2.41
CA GLN A 93 1.06 -10.63 2.09
C GLN A 93 0.15 -9.93 3.10
N GLU A 94 0.61 -8.81 3.63
CA GLU A 94 -0.13 -7.96 4.55
C GLU A 94 -0.01 -6.49 4.15
N ALA A 95 -1.06 -5.71 4.37
CA ALA A 95 -1.02 -4.26 4.13
C ALA A 95 -1.82 -3.49 5.18
N ALA A 96 -1.34 -2.30 5.52
CA ALA A 96 -1.95 -1.39 6.47
C ALA A 96 -2.77 -0.34 5.71
N CYS A 97 -4.02 -0.66 5.38
CA CYS A 97 -4.88 0.24 4.62
C CYS A 97 -6.36 0.12 5.04
N HIS A 98 -7.03 1.26 5.25
CA HIS A 98 -8.49 1.28 5.45
C HIS A 98 -9.27 1.03 4.15
N PHE A 99 -8.71 1.43 3.00
CA PHE A 99 -9.34 1.28 1.68
C PHE A 99 -8.40 0.64 0.67
N PRO A 100 -8.03 -0.64 0.88
CA PRO A 100 -7.07 -1.35 0.04
C PRO A 100 -7.56 -1.54 -1.40
N LEU A 101 -6.62 -1.81 -2.31
CA LEU A 101 -6.90 -2.12 -3.72
C LEU A 101 -7.57 -3.49 -3.90
N ARG A 102 -7.39 -4.36 -2.91
CA ARG A 102 -7.90 -5.73 -2.85
C ARG A 102 -8.73 -5.90 -1.59
N THR A 103 -9.55 -6.92 -1.51
CA THR A 103 -10.28 -7.26 -0.28
C THR A 103 -9.35 -8.06 0.64
N PRO A 104 -9.22 -7.71 1.94
CA PRO A 104 -8.46 -8.51 2.89
C PRO A 104 -9.12 -9.87 3.08
N VAL A 105 -8.31 -10.90 3.31
CA VAL A 105 -8.78 -12.24 3.68
C VAL A 105 -8.88 -12.32 5.19
N SER A 106 -10.02 -12.79 5.69
CA SER A 106 -10.08 -13.22 7.09
C SER A 106 -9.31 -14.53 7.19
N LEU A 107 -8.11 -14.49 7.78
CA LEU A 107 -7.47 -15.71 8.25
C LEU A 107 -8.36 -16.23 9.39
N GLY A 108 -9.27 -17.15 9.06
CA GLY A 108 -10.03 -17.87 10.08
C GLY A 108 -9.05 -18.45 11.08
N ALA A 109 -9.28 -18.20 12.37
CA ALA A 109 -8.40 -18.63 13.45
C ALA A 109 -8.15 -20.15 13.36
N SER A 110 -7.01 -20.55 12.79
CA SER A 110 -6.52 -21.92 12.87
C SER A 110 -5.04 -21.98 12.55
N ALA A 111 -4.23 -21.88 13.60
CA ALA A 111 -3.05 -22.70 13.85
C ALA A 111 -2.44 -22.26 15.19
N ALA A 112 -3.09 -22.71 16.27
CA ALA A 112 -2.40 -22.88 17.54
C ALA A 112 -1.20 -23.80 17.26
N HIS A 113 0.01 -23.28 17.45
CA HIS A 113 1.22 -24.08 17.42
C HIS A 113 1.27 -24.88 18.73
N SER A 114 1.12 -26.19 18.59
CA SER A 114 1.48 -27.20 19.60
C SER A 114 2.98 -27.22 19.85
#